data_AF-A0A838PII3-F1
#
_entry.id   AF-A0A838PII3-F1
#
_cell.length_a   1.000
_cell.length_b   1.000
_cell.length_c   1.000
_cell.angle_alpha   90.00
_cell.angle_beta   90.00
_cell.angle_gamma   90.00
#
_symmetry.space_group_name_H-M   'P 1'
#
loop_
_entity.id
_entity.type
_entity.pdbx_description
1 polymer ?
#
loop_
_entity_poly.entity_id
_entity_poly.type
_entity_poly.pdbx_seq_one_letter_code
_entity_poly.pdbx_strand_id
1 'polypeptide(L)'
;MPCTWLSVNLLQTRVQWVVEFRGLCVKNGIDSKIFDRASNVQPDVADVASLKEESDKAKNALLQLGSSLGWVEDHLKECELEQIRLRAVSIAENIVQGPQWAAFETAKVTVQEGLGEELLPAALSGEVAFKDLSAAFVRAFYGKWLSHVVLERQPLAKFNTLTHEQRVQEFQQLDQRVLLENRASLVSMLRDRVQHSLLQEGIAEGLPHLRKEMARQRKHAPLRRTMKLAGAAIRAIKPCFMMSPLTVAQLIYAGAPSFDLVIFDEASQLPPEDAVGAVGRAEQLVVVGDPKQLPPTNFFLVNSGQVNATLADDGTPMYEDSESILEDFMAAGAAQSRLKWHYRSTHESLITFSNVNFYDGDLYTFPSIETGTIKNGLQFEFVQNGVYEGKGLNQIEARRVADAVVAFAKEQLDRQERGEKVQSGGEARQGFVQC
;
A
#
# COMPACT_ATOMS: atom_id res chain seq x y z
N MET A 1 118.97 16.21 -35.16
CA MET A 1 118.15 14.97 -35.20
C MET A 1 116.71 15.36 -34.89
N PRO A 2 115.89 15.61 -35.93
CA PRO A 2 114.55 16.15 -35.77
C PRO A 2 113.45 15.08 -35.97
N CYS A 3 112.22 15.42 -35.55
CA CYS A 3 110.95 14.84 -35.99
C CYS A 3 110.53 13.45 -35.47
N THR A 4 110.04 13.38 -34.22
CA THR A 4 109.12 12.29 -33.81
C THR A 4 107.97 12.69 -32.85
N TRP A 5 107.88 13.93 -32.35
CA TRP A 5 106.89 14.29 -31.32
C TRP A 5 105.69 15.16 -31.78
N LEU A 6 105.74 15.76 -32.98
CA LEU A 6 104.65 16.59 -33.52
C LEU A 6 103.57 15.80 -34.29
N SER A 7 103.89 14.59 -34.79
CA SER A 7 102.96 13.76 -35.58
C SER A 7 101.97 12.98 -34.71
N VAL A 8 102.35 12.62 -33.47
CA VAL A 8 101.51 11.80 -32.58
C VAL A 8 100.33 12.60 -32.04
N ASN A 9 100.52 13.88 -31.71
CA ASN A 9 99.47 14.73 -31.14
C ASN A 9 98.37 15.03 -32.16
N LEU A 10 98.74 15.38 -33.41
CA LEU A 10 97.77 15.59 -34.51
C LEU A 10 96.98 14.33 -34.88
N LEU A 11 97.63 13.16 -34.85
CA LEU A 11 96.94 11.88 -35.06
C LEU A 11 95.95 11.58 -33.93
N GLN A 12 96.34 11.83 -32.68
CA GLN A 12 95.48 11.60 -31.52
C GLN A 12 94.27 12.55 -31.50
N THR A 13 94.45 13.83 -31.84
CA THR A 13 93.34 14.78 -32.01
C THR A 13 92.41 14.38 -33.15
N ARG A 14 92.95 13.90 -34.27
CA ARG A 14 92.15 13.45 -35.42
C ARG A 14 91.38 12.17 -35.12
N VAL A 15 91.97 11.22 -34.40
CA VAL A 15 91.28 10.00 -33.94
C VAL A 15 90.17 10.36 -32.95
N GLN A 16 90.43 11.24 -31.98
CA GLN A 16 89.41 11.71 -31.04
C GLN A 16 88.23 12.38 -31.77
N TRP A 17 88.52 13.26 -32.73
CA TRP A 17 87.50 13.90 -33.56
C TRP A 17 86.70 12.86 -34.37
N VAL A 18 87.36 11.89 -35.01
CA VAL A 18 86.67 10.83 -35.77
C VAL A 18 85.78 9.97 -34.88
N VAL A 19 86.19 9.69 -33.64
CA VAL A 19 85.40 8.91 -32.67
C VAL A 19 84.20 9.70 -32.17
N GLU A 20 84.38 10.97 -31.77
CA GLU A 20 83.29 11.85 -31.36
C GLU A 20 82.29 12.09 -32.51
N PHE A 21 82.82 12.32 -33.70
CA PHE A 21 82.03 12.51 -34.90
C PHE A 21 81.25 11.25 -35.25
N ARG A 22 81.88 10.06 -35.29
CA ARG A 22 81.16 8.80 -35.49
C ARG A 22 80.11 8.55 -34.41
N GLY A 23 80.42 8.89 -33.15
CA GLY A 23 79.47 8.82 -32.04
C GLY A 23 78.22 9.68 -32.30
N LEU A 24 78.42 10.92 -32.77
CA LEU A 24 77.32 11.81 -33.16
C LEU A 24 76.53 11.29 -34.37
N CYS A 25 77.20 10.67 -35.33
CA CYS A 25 76.57 10.14 -36.54
C CYS A 25 75.69 8.93 -36.23
N VAL A 26 76.17 8.01 -35.40
CA VAL A 26 75.39 6.86 -34.93
C VAL A 26 74.22 7.33 -34.06
N LYS A 27 74.45 8.27 -33.14
CA LYS A 27 73.41 8.80 -32.25
C LYS A 27 72.26 9.47 -33.00
N ASN A 28 72.55 10.19 -34.08
CA ASN A 28 71.56 10.95 -34.85
C ASN A 28 71.15 10.26 -36.16
N GLY A 29 71.56 9.00 -36.40
CA GLY A 29 71.20 8.25 -37.60
C GLY A 29 71.66 8.88 -38.92
N ILE A 30 72.83 9.53 -38.93
CA ILE A 30 73.35 10.26 -40.10
C ILE A 30 73.99 9.28 -41.08
N ASP A 31 73.38 9.09 -42.26
CA ASP A 31 73.88 8.23 -43.34
C ASP A 31 75.01 8.92 -44.15
N SER A 32 75.88 8.10 -44.75
CA SER A 32 76.92 8.43 -45.73
C SER A 32 76.51 9.55 -46.72
N LYS A 33 75.28 9.50 -47.24
CA LYS A 33 74.72 10.47 -48.19
C LYS A 33 74.56 11.89 -47.62
N ILE A 34 74.36 12.02 -46.31
CA ILE A 34 74.20 13.32 -45.65
C ILE A 34 75.55 14.02 -45.54
N PHE A 35 76.64 13.27 -45.36
CA PHE A 35 78.00 13.82 -45.35
C PHE A 35 78.39 14.38 -46.72
N ASP A 36 78.09 13.65 -47.79
CA ASP A 36 78.38 14.11 -49.16
C ASP A 36 77.63 15.41 -49.48
N ARG A 37 76.37 15.53 -49.03
CA ARG A 37 75.61 16.78 -49.15
C ARG A 37 76.17 17.90 -48.28
N ALA A 38 76.46 17.64 -47.00
CA ALA A 38 76.94 18.65 -46.04
C ALA A 38 78.37 19.15 -46.30
N SER A 39 79.17 18.37 -47.04
CA SER A 39 80.54 18.75 -47.42
C SER A 39 80.60 19.74 -48.59
N ASN A 40 79.48 19.99 -49.28
CA ASN A 40 79.37 21.03 -50.29
C ASN A 40 79.20 22.41 -49.64
N VAL A 41 79.89 23.43 -50.18
CA VAL A 41 79.84 24.82 -49.68
C VAL A 41 78.42 25.42 -49.74
N GLN A 42 77.58 24.91 -50.65
CA GLN A 42 76.14 25.18 -50.72
C GLN A 42 75.39 23.85 -50.89
N PRO A 43 74.95 23.20 -49.80
CA PRO A 43 74.18 21.97 -49.90
C PRO A 43 72.80 22.28 -50.49
N ASP A 44 72.33 21.43 -51.42
CA ASP A 44 70.93 21.47 -51.85
C ASP A 44 70.03 20.99 -50.70
N VAL A 45 69.32 21.95 -50.12
CA VAL A 45 68.37 21.77 -49.01
C VAL A 45 66.93 21.96 -49.47
N ALA A 46 66.66 21.96 -50.77
CA ALA A 46 65.31 22.20 -51.31
C ALA A 46 64.26 21.25 -50.71
N ASP A 47 64.59 19.96 -50.56
CA ASP A 47 63.68 18.98 -49.95
C ASP A 47 63.37 19.29 -48.47
N VAL A 48 64.37 19.75 -47.71
CA VAL A 48 64.22 20.10 -46.29
C VAL A 48 63.46 21.42 -46.14
N ALA A 49 63.71 22.37 -47.03
CA ALA A 49 62.97 23.63 -47.09
C ALA A 49 61.49 23.38 -47.46
N SER A 50 61.24 22.50 -48.43
CA SER A 50 59.90 22.04 -48.83
C SER A 50 59.19 21.34 -47.67
N LEU A 51 59.87 20.43 -46.97
CA LEU A 51 59.33 19.77 -45.78
C LEU A 51 58.98 20.78 -44.67
N LYS A 52 59.82 21.79 -44.45
CA LYS A 52 59.55 22.86 -43.49
C LYS A 52 58.33 23.69 -43.89
N GLU A 53 58.23 24.07 -45.16
CA GLU A 53 57.09 24.84 -45.67
C GLU A 53 55.77 24.06 -45.53
N GLU A 54 55.76 22.79 -45.92
CA GLU A 54 54.59 21.91 -45.77
C GLU A 54 54.26 21.65 -44.29
N SER A 55 55.26 21.53 -43.42
CA SER A 55 55.06 21.43 -41.97
C SER A 55 54.44 22.69 -41.39
N ASP A 56 54.90 23.88 -41.81
CA ASP A 56 54.33 25.17 -41.41
C ASP A 56 52.89 25.34 -41.90
N LYS A 57 52.58 24.92 -43.15
CA LYS A 57 51.21 24.90 -43.68
C LYS A 57 50.29 23.97 -42.87
N ALA A 58 50.73 22.74 -42.61
CA ALA A 58 49.97 21.78 -41.82
C ALA A 58 49.71 22.28 -40.39
N LYS A 59 50.73 22.90 -39.77
CA LYS A 59 50.60 23.53 -38.45
C LYS A 59 49.57 24.64 -38.44
N ASN A 60 49.60 25.52 -39.44
CA ASN A 60 48.63 26.62 -39.56
C ASN A 60 47.19 26.10 -39.78
N ALA A 61 47.01 25.07 -40.62
CA ALA A 61 45.70 24.45 -40.85
C ALA A 61 45.14 23.81 -39.56
N LEU A 62 45.99 23.12 -38.79
CA LEU A 62 45.61 22.54 -37.50
C LEU A 62 45.25 23.62 -36.46
N LEU A 63 45.96 24.74 -36.43
CA LEU A 63 45.63 25.87 -35.56
C LEU A 63 44.27 26.48 -35.93
N GLN A 64 44.00 26.67 -37.21
CA GLN A 64 42.70 27.16 -37.68
C GLN A 64 41.56 26.19 -37.33
N LEU A 65 41.76 24.89 -37.55
CA LEU A 65 40.79 23.86 -37.16
C LEU A 65 40.56 23.86 -35.64
N GLY A 66 41.63 23.91 -34.85
CA GLY A 66 41.54 23.96 -33.39
C GLY A 66 40.79 25.20 -32.90
N SER A 67 41.03 26.37 -33.50
CA SER A 67 40.29 27.59 -33.16
C SER A 67 38.80 27.51 -33.52
N SER A 68 38.47 26.85 -34.63
CA SER A 68 37.09 26.70 -35.09
C SER A 68 36.29 25.70 -34.24
N LEU A 69 36.98 24.69 -33.70
CA LEU A 69 36.39 23.65 -32.84
C LEU A 69 36.51 23.95 -31.34
N GLY A 70 37.21 25.03 -30.94
CA GLY A 70 37.41 25.40 -29.55
C GLY A 70 38.34 24.46 -28.77
N TRP A 71 39.36 23.89 -29.41
CA TRP A 71 40.35 23.06 -28.72
C TRP A 71 41.19 23.89 -27.74
N VAL A 72 41.48 23.32 -26.57
CA VAL A 72 42.38 23.92 -25.56
C VAL A 72 43.78 24.04 -26.15
N GLU A 73 44.50 25.12 -25.81
CA GLU A 73 45.93 25.23 -26.10
C GLU A 73 46.63 23.98 -25.58
N ASP A 74 47.39 23.30 -26.46
CA ASP A 74 48.16 22.07 -26.20
C ASP A 74 47.46 20.73 -26.46
N HIS A 75 46.22 20.73 -26.94
CA HIS A 75 45.46 19.50 -27.22
C HIS A 75 46.18 18.46 -28.12
N LEU A 76 47.08 18.91 -29.00
CA LEU A 76 47.82 18.05 -29.95
C LEU A 76 49.32 17.95 -29.66
N LYS A 77 49.85 18.57 -28.60
CA LYS A 77 51.30 18.65 -28.36
C LYS A 77 51.96 17.28 -28.16
N GLU A 78 51.23 16.32 -27.61
CA GLU A 78 51.73 14.97 -27.32
C GLU A 78 51.26 13.90 -28.33
N CYS A 79 50.48 14.28 -29.35
CA CYS A 79 49.93 13.33 -30.31
C CYS A 79 50.90 13.07 -31.47
N GLU A 80 51.03 11.81 -31.87
CA GLU A 80 51.72 11.45 -33.11
C GLU A 80 50.95 11.98 -34.33
N LEU A 81 51.69 12.32 -35.41
CA LEU A 81 51.10 12.89 -36.63
C LEU A 81 49.99 12.00 -37.23
N GLU A 82 50.15 10.68 -37.13
CA GLU A 82 49.16 9.72 -37.63
C GLU A 82 47.86 9.75 -36.82
N GLN A 83 47.93 9.95 -35.50
CA GLN A 83 46.74 10.11 -34.67
C GLN A 83 45.99 11.41 -35.00
N ILE A 84 46.73 12.49 -35.24
CA ILE A 84 46.16 13.78 -35.66
C ILE A 84 45.43 13.61 -37.00
N ARG A 85 46.07 12.93 -37.96
CA ARG A 85 45.48 12.62 -39.27
C ARG A 85 44.18 11.82 -39.12
N LEU A 86 44.20 10.72 -38.35
CA LEU A 86 43.02 9.88 -38.13
C LEU A 86 41.86 10.66 -37.48
N ARG A 87 42.14 11.51 -36.49
CA ARG A 87 41.13 12.38 -35.87
C ARG A 87 40.55 13.38 -36.86
N ALA A 88 41.40 14.06 -37.64
CA ALA A 88 40.97 15.04 -38.63
C ALA A 88 40.09 14.40 -39.72
N VAL A 89 40.47 13.21 -40.21
CA VAL A 89 39.67 12.43 -41.16
C VAL A 89 38.32 12.04 -40.54
N SER A 90 38.32 11.51 -39.31
CA SER A 90 37.09 11.12 -38.62
C SER A 90 36.13 12.30 -38.43
N ILE A 91 36.64 13.49 -38.09
CA ILE A 91 35.84 14.71 -37.98
C ILE A 91 35.26 15.10 -39.35
N ALA A 92 36.06 15.06 -40.41
CA ALA A 92 35.61 15.40 -41.77
C ALA A 92 34.53 14.44 -42.27
N GLU A 93 34.68 13.13 -42.01
CA GLU A 93 33.73 12.09 -42.40
C GLU A 93 32.42 12.17 -41.59
N ASN A 94 32.49 12.59 -40.33
CA ASN A 94 31.34 12.61 -39.42
C ASN A 94 30.80 14.02 -39.12
N ILE A 95 31.18 15.02 -39.92
CA ILE A 95 30.78 16.43 -39.69
C ILE A 95 29.25 16.62 -39.62
N VAL A 96 28.50 15.75 -40.29
CA VAL A 96 27.02 15.72 -40.27
C VAL A 96 26.45 15.40 -38.88
N GLN A 97 27.23 14.78 -37.98
CA GLN A 97 26.84 14.50 -36.60
C GLN A 97 27.04 15.70 -35.66
N GLY A 98 27.68 16.78 -36.12
CA GLY A 98 27.96 17.99 -35.32
C GLY A 98 26.72 18.58 -34.61
N PRO A 99 25.58 18.77 -35.30
CA PRO A 99 24.35 19.23 -34.65
C PRO A 99 23.83 18.29 -33.55
N GLN A 100 23.98 16.98 -33.72
CA GLN A 100 23.57 15.99 -32.71
C GLN A 100 24.47 16.06 -31.48
N TRP A 101 25.78 16.23 -31.68
CA TRP A 101 26.74 16.44 -30.60
C TRP A 101 26.47 17.74 -29.83
N ALA A 102 26.19 18.84 -30.54
CA ALA A 102 25.84 20.12 -29.91
C ALA A 102 24.54 20.03 -29.09
N ALA A 103 23.53 19.32 -29.60
CA ALA A 103 22.29 19.06 -28.88
C ALA A 103 22.55 18.21 -27.62
N PHE A 104 23.41 17.19 -27.72
CA PHE A 104 23.83 16.38 -26.58
C PHE A 104 24.56 17.19 -25.51
N GLU A 105 25.56 18.00 -25.88
CA GLU A 105 26.29 18.85 -24.92
C GLU A 105 25.36 19.88 -24.26
N THR A 106 24.40 20.44 -25.00
CA THR A 106 23.39 21.35 -24.43
C THR A 106 22.50 20.63 -23.40
N ALA A 107 22.03 19.42 -23.73
CA ALA A 107 21.23 18.61 -22.81
C ALA A 107 22.04 18.20 -21.57
N LYS A 108 23.32 17.84 -21.75
CA LYS A 108 24.26 17.50 -20.68
C LYS A 108 24.47 18.67 -19.71
N VAL A 109 24.69 19.89 -20.22
CA VAL A 109 24.80 21.10 -19.39
C VAL A 109 23.51 21.33 -18.59
N THR A 110 22.35 21.19 -19.22
CA THR A 110 21.04 21.35 -18.55
C THR A 110 20.86 20.35 -17.40
N VAL A 111 21.29 19.10 -17.58
CA VAL A 111 21.22 18.07 -16.52
C VAL A 111 22.23 18.36 -15.41
N GLN A 112 23.42 18.87 -15.76
CA GLN A 112 24.48 19.20 -14.82
C GLN A 112 24.09 20.36 -13.88
N GLU A 113 23.27 21.30 -14.33
CA GLU A 113 22.74 22.39 -13.50
C GLU A 113 21.50 21.97 -12.67
N GLY A 114 20.97 20.77 -12.90
CA GLY A 114 19.74 20.28 -12.29
C GLY A 114 19.96 19.18 -11.24
N LEU A 115 18.84 18.62 -10.75
CA LEU A 115 18.84 17.52 -9.78
C LEU A 115 19.47 16.22 -10.32
N GLY A 116 19.61 16.10 -11.65
CA GLY A 116 20.15 14.93 -12.33
C GLY A 116 21.69 14.91 -12.41
N GLU A 117 22.37 15.95 -11.93
CA GLU A 117 23.83 16.09 -12.00
C GLU A 117 24.56 14.83 -11.51
N GLU A 118 24.14 14.29 -10.38
CA GLU A 118 24.80 13.14 -9.73
C GLU A 118 24.81 11.86 -10.58
N LEU A 119 23.86 11.71 -11.52
CA LEU A 119 23.81 10.55 -12.42
C LEU A 119 24.67 10.72 -13.66
N LEU A 120 25.10 11.93 -13.96
CA LEU A 120 25.82 12.25 -15.19
C LEU A 120 27.18 11.53 -15.28
N PRO A 121 28.01 11.45 -14.22
CA PRO A 121 29.26 10.70 -14.28
C PRO A 121 29.05 9.22 -14.58
N ALA A 122 28.04 8.58 -13.96
CA ALA A 122 27.71 7.17 -14.18
C ALA A 122 27.12 6.91 -15.58
N ALA A 123 26.39 7.89 -16.13
CA ALA A 123 25.92 7.84 -17.51
C ALA A 123 27.08 7.93 -18.52
N LEU A 124 28.02 8.86 -18.28
CA LEU A 124 29.16 9.13 -19.15
C LEU A 124 30.23 8.03 -19.09
N SER A 125 30.39 7.37 -17.93
CA SER A 125 31.27 6.19 -17.78
C SER A 125 30.66 4.90 -18.36
N GLY A 126 29.38 4.92 -18.73
CA GLY A 126 28.66 3.77 -19.27
C GLY A 126 28.17 2.78 -18.21
N GLU A 127 28.28 3.10 -16.91
CA GLU A 127 27.73 2.29 -15.82
C GLU A 127 26.19 2.25 -15.86
N VAL A 128 25.57 3.34 -16.30
CA VAL A 128 24.12 3.45 -16.53
C VAL A 128 23.87 3.71 -18.00
N ALA A 129 23.09 2.83 -18.63
CA ALA A 129 22.70 3.03 -20.01
C ALA A 129 21.81 4.27 -20.16
N PHE A 130 22.05 5.10 -21.19
CA PHE A 130 21.30 6.33 -21.43
C PHE A 130 19.77 6.13 -21.47
N LYS A 131 19.31 5.01 -22.02
CA LYS A 131 17.89 4.64 -22.09
C LYS A 131 17.22 4.49 -20.71
N ASP A 132 18.00 4.17 -19.67
CA ASP A 132 17.52 3.86 -18.33
C ASP A 132 17.66 5.06 -17.37
N LEU A 133 18.25 6.18 -17.81
CA LEU A 133 18.55 7.34 -16.96
C LEU A 133 17.32 7.92 -16.26
N SER A 134 16.20 8.02 -16.95
CA SER A 134 14.96 8.52 -16.36
C SER A 134 14.48 7.62 -15.21
N ALA A 135 14.49 6.30 -15.40
CA ALA A 135 14.08 5.35 -14.38
C ALA A 135 15.07 5.32 -13.21
N ALA A 136 16.37 5.38 -13.50
CA ALA A 136 17.44 5.45 -12.51
C ALA A 136 17.33 6.71 -11.64
N PHE A 137 17.08 7.88 -12.25
CA PHE A 137 16.85 9.14 -11.56
C PHE A 137 15.66 9.08 -10.62
N VAL A 138 14.50 8.63 -11.13
CA VAL A 138 13.28 8.52 -10.33
C VAL A 138 13.52 7.63 -9.10
N ARG A 139 14.18 6.48 -9.28
CA ARG A 139 14.52 5.58 -8.18
C ARG A 139 15.47 6.22 -7.18
N ALA A 140 16.54 6.86 -7.64
CA ALA A 140 17.53 7.50 -6.77
C ALA A 140 16.92 8.66 -5.98
N PHE A 141 16.12 9.50 -6.64
CA PHE A 141 15.41 10.62 -6.04
C PHE A 141 14.45 10.15 -4.93
N TYR A 142 13.54 9.22 -5.25
CA TYR A 142 12.60 8.71 -4.24
C TYR A 142 13.30 7.93 -3.13
N GLY A 143 14.39 7.21 -3.44
CA GLY A 143 15.20 6.53 -2.44
C GLY A 143 15.81 7.51 -1.43
N LYS A 144 16.46 8.58 -1.92
CA LYS A 144 17.03 9.63 -1.07
C LYS A 144 15.96 10.34 -0.24
N TRP A 145 14.84 10.70 -0.86
CA TRP A 145 13.75 11.36 -0.16
C TRP A 145 13.16 10.47 0.94
N LEU A 146 12.92 9.19 0.64
CA LEU A 146 12.43 8.22 1.63
C LEU A 146 13.42 8.06 2.80
N SER A 147 14.71 7.89 2.52
CA SER A 147 15.73 7.80 3.56
C SER A 147 15.76 9.04 4.46
N HIS A 148 15.67 10.23 3.87
CA HIS A 148 15.61 11.48 4.63
C HIS A 148 14.37 11.55 5.53
N VAL A 149 13.17 11.29 4.98
CA VAL A 149 11.91 11.31 5.74
C VAL A 149 11.90 10.28 6.88
N VAL A 150 12.42 9.07 6.64
CA VAL A 150 12.50 8.02 7.66
C VAL A 150 13.45 8.43 8.79
N LEU A 151 14.60 9.04 8.46
CA LEU A 151 15.60 9.45 9.46
C LEU A 151 15.17 10.67 10.28
N GLU A 152 14.48 11.63 9.67
CA GLU A 152 13.92 12.78 10.40
C GLU A 152 12.83 12.36 11.41
N ARG A 153 12.07 11.33 11.08
CA ARG A 153 10.96 10.85 11.91
C ARG A 153 11.44 9.74 12.85
N GLN A 154 11.84 10.13 14.06
CA GLN A 154 12.30 9.22 15.13
C GLN A 154 11.47 7.92 15.30
N PRO A 155 10.12 7.93 15.26
CA PRO A 155 9.33 6.70 15.36
C PRO A 155 9.59 5.71 14.21
N LEU A 156 9.82 6.20 12.99
CA LEU A 156 10.14 5.38 11.82
C LEU A 156 11.59 4.91 11.85
N ALA A 157 12.53 5.79 12.21
CA ALA A 157 13.95 5.46 12.31
C ALA A 157 14.24 4.35 13.33
N LYS A 158 13.48 4.30 14.43
CA LYS A 158 13.61 3.27 15.48
C LYS A 158 12.69 2.06 15.27
N PHE A 159 11.91 2.05 14.20
CA PHE A 159 10.98 0.95 13.94
C PHE A 159 11.75 -0.30 13.55
N ASN A 160 11.63 -1.35 14.37
CA ASN A 160 12.16 -2.67 14.06
C ASN A 160 10.97 -3.62 13.91
N THR A 161 10.75 -4.11 12.69
CA THR A 161 9.63 -5.00 12.36
C THR A 161 9.62 -6.24 13.24
N LEU A 162 10.76 -6.90 13.45
CA LEU A 162 10.82 -8.14 14.25
C LEU A 162 10.43 -7.88 15.71
N THR A 163 10.95 -6.82 16.31
CA THR A 163 10.59 -6.43 17.68
C THR A 163 9.12 -6.01 17.78
N HIS A 164 8.59 -5.33 16.76
CA HIS A 164 7.19 -4.92 16.73
C HIS A 164 6.25 -6.12 16.63
N GLU A 165 6.50 -7.04 15.70
CA GLU A 165 5.72 -8.27 15.53
C GLU A 165 5.75 -9.14 16.81
N GLN A 166 6.91 -9.25 17.46
CA GLN A 166 7.02 -9.93 18.75
C GLN A 166 6.13 -9.28 19.82
N ARG A 167 6.13 -7.95 19.93
CA ARG A 167 5.27 -7.23 20.88
C ARG A 167 3.79 -7.42 20.58
N VAL A 168 3.39 -7.43 19.30
CA VAL A 168 2.01 -7.68 18.88
C VAL A 168 1.59 -9.09 19.30
N GLN A 169 2.41 -10.10 19.04
CA GLN A 169 2.13 -11.48 19.44
C GLN A 169 2.07 -11.64 20.95
N GLU A 170 3.01 -11.06 21.69
CA GLU A 170 3.02 -11.07 23.15
C GLU A 170 1.76 -10.40 23.72
N PHE A 171 1.38 -9.23 23.19
CA PHE A 171 0.15 -8.54 23.58
C PHE A 171 -1.08 -9.44 23.37
N GLN A 172 -1.22 -10.05 22.17
CA GLN A 172 -2.35 -10.95 21.88
C GLN A 172 -2.41 -12.14 22.84
N GLN A 173 -1.26 -12.73 23.17
CA GLN A 173 -1.19 -13.85 24.11
C GLN A 173 -1.57 -13.43 25.53
N LEU A 174 -1.04 -12.29 25.99
CA LEU A 174 -1.34 -11.75 27.32
C LEU A 174 -2.80 -11.33 27.43
N ASP A 175 -3.37 -10.69 26.41
CA ASP A 175 -4.77 -10.30 26.36
C ASP A 175 -5.70 -11.52 26.45
N GLN A 176 -5.42 -12.57 25.67
CA GLN A 176 -6.14 -13.84 25.77
C GLN A 176 -6.03 -14.48 27.16
N ARG A 177 -4.85 -14.42 27.77
CA ARG A 177 -4.63 -14.94 29.12
C ARG A 177 -5.44 -14.15 30.17
N VAL A 178 -5.41 -12.82 30.10
CA VAL A 178 -6.20 -11.94 30.96
C VAL A 178 -7.69 -12.25 30.82
N LEU A 179 -8.19 -12.45 29.59
CA LEU A 179 -9.58 -12.85 29.35
C LEU A 179 -9.93 -14.18 30.03
N LEU A 180 -9.03 -15.18 30.00
CA LEU A 180 -9.24 -16.46 30.65
C LEU A 180 -9.24 -16.35 32.18
N GLU A 181 -8.28 -15.63 32.74
CA GLU A 181 -8.18 -15.40 34.19
C GLU A 181 -9.39 -14.59 34.71
N ASN A 182 -9.81 -13.56 33.98
CA ASN A 182 -11.00 -12.77 34.29
C ASN A 182 -12.28 -13.61 34.26
N ARG A 183 -12.41 -14.55 33.30
CA ARG A 183 -13.55 -15.49 33.29
C ARG A 183 -13.58 -16.35 34.54
N ALA A 184 -12.44 -16.89 34.98
CA ALA A 184 -12.38 -17.70 36.19
C ALA A 184 -12.75 -16.90 37.45
N SER A 185 -12.19 -15.69 37.59
CA SER A 185 -12.51 -14.76 38.67
C SER A 185 -14.01 -14.40 38.69
N LEU A 186 -14.56 -14.05 37.53
CA LEU A 186 -15.98 -13.72 37.37
C LEU A 186 -16.90 -14.88 37.72
N VAL A 187 -16.56 -16.12 37.33
CA VAL A 187 -17.33 -17.32 37.71
C VAL A 187 -17.32 -17.52 39.23
N SER A 188 -16.18 -17.32 39.89
CA SER A 188 -16.10 -17.41 41.36
C SER A 188 -16.99 -16.35 42.02
N MET A 189 -16.85 -15.09 41.63
CA MET A 189 -17.65 -13.98 42.18
C MET A 189 -19.15 -14.18 41.96
N LEU A 190 -19.55 -14.64 40.77
CA LEU A 190 -20.95 -14.94 40.48
C LEU A 190 -21.46 -16.12 41.29
N ARG A 191 -20.66 -17.17 41.50
CA ARG A 191 -21.05 -18.31 42.33
C ARG A 191 -21.29 -17.88 43.77
N ASP A 192 -20.39 -17.10 44.35
CA ASP A 192 -20.51 -16.61 45.73
C ASP A 192 -21.75 -15.72 45.87
N ARG A 193 -21.96 -14.80 44.92
CA ARG A 193 -23.16 -13.96 44.86
C ARG A 193 -24.44 -14.80 44.82
N VAL A 194 -24.51 -15.79 43.93
CA VAL A 194 -25.68 -16.67 43.80
C VAL A 194 -25.92 -17.42 45.11
N GLN A 195 -24.87 -17.97 45.73
CA GLN A 195 -25.00 -18.68 47.01
C GLN A 195 -25.58 -17.79 48.10
N HIS A 196 -25.11 -16.55 48.23
CA HIS A 196 -25.65 -15.58 49.19
C HIS A 196 -27.10 -15.18 48.86
N SER A 197 -27.41 -14.87 47.60
CA SER A 197 -28.77 -14.48 47.19
C SER A 197 -29.79 -15.60 47.42
N LEU A 198 -29.41 -16.86 47.21
CA LEU A 198 -30.29 -18.00 47.40
C LEU A 198 -30.67 -18.28 48.88
N LEU A 199 -29.99 -17.65 49.84
CA LEU A 199 -30.31 -17.72 51.26
C LEU A 199 -31.35 -16.67 51.70
N GLN A 200 -31.63 -15.66 50.86
CA GLN A 200 -32.56 -14.59 51.21
C GLN A 200 -34.02 -15.09 51.25
N GLU A 201 -34.76 -14.64 52.27
CA GLU A 201 -36.19 -14.88 52.41
C GLU A 201 -36.95 -14.33 51.17
N GLY A 202 -37.89 -15.10 50.63
CA GLY A 202 -38.57 -14.83 49.35
C GLY A 202 -37.89 -15.42 48.10
N ILE A 203 -36.55 -15.49 48.04
CA ILE A 203 -35.84 -16.22 46.96
C ILE A 203 -35.84 -17.72 47.26
N ALA A 204 -35.54 -18.08 48.51
CA ALA A 204 -35.45 -19.48 48.93
C ALA A 204 -36.78 -20.27 48.76
N GLU A 205 -37.92 -19.59 48.85
CA GLU A 205 -39.26 -20.19 48.72
C GLU A 205 -39.51 -20.84 47.36
N GLY A 206 -38.92 -20.29 46.29
CA GLY A 206 -39.05 -20.82 44.94
C GLY A 206 -38.17 -22.04 44.64
N LEU A 207 -37.14 -22.30 45.47
CA LEU A 207 -36.14 -23.34 45.20
C LEU A 207 -36.69 -24.77 45.23
N PRO A 208 -37.57 -25.18 46.15
CA PRO A 208 -38.15 -26.52 46.13
C PRO A 208 -38.92 -26.81 44.85
N HIS A 209 -39.70 -25.83 44.35
CA HIS A 209 -40.42 -25.96 43.08
C HIS A 209 -39.44 -26.11 41.91
N LEU A 210 -38.43 -25.23 41.85
CA LEU A 210 -37.42 -25.27 40.79
C LEU A 210 -36.63 -26.58 40.78
N ARG A 211 -36.15 -27.04 41.95
CA ARG A 211 -35.44 -28.33 42.08
C ARG A 211 -36.30 -29.51 41.63
N LYS A 212 -37.59 -29.50 41.99
CA LYS A 212 -38.54 -30.53 41.55
C LYS A 212 -38.73 -30.55 40.04
N GLU A 213 -38.85 -29.38 39.42
CA GLU A 213 -38.97 -29.29 37.95
C GLU A 213 -37.68 -29.66 37.23
N MET A 214 -36.50 -29.34 37.79
CA MET A 214 -35.19 -29.74 37.23
C MET A 214 -34.92 -31.25 37.33
N ALA A 215 -35.46 -31.93 38.36
CA ALA A 215 -35.32 -33.38 38.51
C ALA A 215 -36.27 -34.19 37.61
N ARG A 216 -37.28 -33.55 37.01
CA ARG A 216 -38.21 -34.21 36.09
C ARG A 216 -37.56 -34.43 34.73
N GLN A 217 -37.83 -35.57 34.11
CA GLN A 217 -37.42 -35.86 32.73
C GLN A 217 -38.52 -35.57 31.70
N ARG A 218 -39.79 -35.51 32.12
CA ARG A 218 -40.97 -35.29 31.26
C ARG A 218 -42.06 -34.59 32.05
N LYS A 219 -43.05 -34.01 31.35
CA LYS A 219 -44.22 -33.31 31.93
C LYS A 219 -43.82 -32.16 32.87
N HIS A 220 -42.96 -31.28 32.40
CA HIS A 220 -42.62 -30.04 33.10
C HIS A 220 -43.86 -29.14 33.26
N ALA A 221 -43.89 -28.37 34.34
CA ALA A 221 -44.86 -27.28 34.46
C ALA A 221 -44.65 -26.27 33.31
N PRO A 222 -45.73 -25.62 32.80
CA PRO A 222 -45.60 -24.55 31.83
C PRO A 222 -44.65 -23.47 32.35
N LEU A 223 -43.77 -22.94 31.49
CA LEU A 223 -42.72 -21.99 31.88
C LEU A 223 -43.30 -20.77 32.61
N ARG A 224 -44.46 -20.27 32.17
CA ARG A 224 -45.21 -19.19 32.82
C ARG A 224 -45.61 -19.51 34.27
N ARG A 225 -45.91 -20.77 34.60
CA ARG A 225 -46.18 -21.20 35.98
C ARG A 225 -44.88 -21.28 36.79
N THR A 226 -43.81 -21.80 36.21
CA THR A 226 -42.49 -21.88 36.84
C THR A 226 -41.96 -20.48 37.18
N MET A 227 -42.06 -19.53 36.24
CA MET A 227 -41.68 -18.12 36.47
C MET A 227 -42.51 -17.45 37.56
N LYS A 228 -43.78 -17.85 37.73
CA LYS A 228 -44.62 -17.35 38.83
C LYS A 228 -44.15 -17.85 40.20
N LEU A 229 -43.84 -19.15 40.28
CA LEU A 229 -43.54 -19.82 41.55
C LEU A 229 -42.06 -19.73 41.96
N ALA A 230 -41.16 -19.57 40.99
CA ALA A 230 -39.72 -19.59 41.22
C ALA A 230 -38.97 -18.44 40.52
N GLY A 231 -39.67 -17.39 40.05
CA GLY A 231 -39.05 -16.29 39.29
C GLY A 231 -37.91 -15.58 40.03
N ALA A 232 -38.06 -15.35 41.34
CA ALA A 232 -37.01 -14.75 42.17
C ALA A 232 -35.75 -15.63 42.24
N ALA A 233 -35.92 -16.94 42.43
CA ALA A 233 -34.82 -17.91 42.39
C ALA A 233 -34.16 -18.00 41.01
N ILE A 234 -34.95 -17.97 39.94
CA ILE A 234 -34.42 -18.01 38.57
C ILE A 234 -33.59 -16.76 38.28
N ARG A 235 -34.08 -15.55 38.64
CA ARG A 235 -33.31 -14.31 38.49
C ARG A 235 -32.05 -14.31 39.36
N ALA A 236 -32.10 -14.86 40.57
CA ALA A 236 -30.92 -14.97 41.43
C ALA A 236 -29.83 -15.86 40.79
N ILE A 237 -30.22 -16.98 40.16
CA ILE A 237 -29.29 -17.91 39.49
C ILE A 237 -28.83 -17.39 38.13
N LYS A 238 -29.73 -16.75 37.39
CA LYS A 238 -29.53 -16.19 36.04
C LYS A 238 -30.01 -14.74 36.04
N PRO A 239 -29.15 -13.77 36.41
CA PRO A 239 -29.57 -12.37 36.53
C PRO A 239 -29.82 -11.69 35.19
N CYS A 240 -29.22 -12.19 34.10
CA CYS A 240 -29.42 -11.67 32.75
C CYS A 240 -30.34 -12.58 31.94
N PHE A 241 -31.42 -12.02 31.41
CA PHE A 241 -32.39 -12.70 30.54
C PHE A 241 -32.25 -12.19 29.12
N MET A 242 -32.10 -13.11 28.16
CA MET A 242 -32.13 -12.83 26.72
C MET A 242 -33.43 -13.36 26.14
N MET A 243 -34.35 -12.47 25.78
CA MET A 243 -35.71 -12.82 25.39
C MET A 243 -36.21 -11.85 24.31
N SER A 244 -37.06 -12.33 23.40
CA SER A 244 -37.82 -11.42 22.54
C SER A 244 -38.85 -10.63 23.36
N PRO A 245 -39.28 -9.44 22.91
CA PRO A 245 -40.28 -8.64 23.60
C PRO A 245 -41.58 -9.42 23.89
N LEU A 246 -42.06 -10.21 22.92
CA LEU A 246 -43.21 -11.11 23.09
C LEU A 246 -42.99 -12.12 24.24
N THR A 247 -41.81 -12.71 24.34
CA THR A 247 -41.47 -13.66 25.40
C THR A 247 -41.48 -13.00 26.77
N VAL A 248 -40.98 -11.76 26.87
CA VAL A 248 -41.04 -10.96 28.10
C VAL A 248 -42.48 -10.74 28.54
N ALA A 249 -43.37 -10.35 27.62
CA ALA A 249 -44.78 -10.13 27.92
C ALA A 249 -45.50 -11.41 28.38
N GLN A 250 -45.14 -12.57 27.83
CA GLN A 250 -45.75 -13.86 28.17
C GLN A 250 -45.27 -14.43 29.51
N LEU A 251 -43.97 -14.31 29.81
CA LEU A 251 -43.32 -15.03 30.90
C LEU A 251 -43.10 -14.20 32.17
N ILE A 252 -42.90 -12.90 32.03
CA ILE A 252 -42.68 -12.00 33.17
C ILE A 252 -44.04 -11.41 33.58
N TYR A 253 -44.42 -11.56 34.86
CA TYR A 253 -45.72 -11.09 35.36
C TYR A 253 -45.73 -9.59 35.58
N ALA A 254 -46.79 -8.91 35.13
CA ALA A 254 -46.98 -7.48 35.37
C ALA A 254 -47.02 -7.17 36.88
N GLY A 255 -46.31 -6.14 37.31
CA GLY A 255 -46.09 -5.78 38.71
C GLY A 255 -45.01 -4.71 38.85
N ALA A 256 -44.40 -4.60 40.04
CA ALA A 256 -43.25 -3.72 40.26
C ALA A 256 -42.08 -4.07 39.31
N PRO A 257 -41.19 -3.09 38.99
CA PRO A 257 -39.98 -3.35 38.22
C PRO A 257 -39.25 -4.56 38.78
N SER A 258 -39.02 -5.54 37.92
CA SER A 258 -38.39 -6.81 38.28
C SER A 258 -36.93 -6.88 37.88
N PHE A 259 -36.49 -5.90 37.09
CA PHE A 259 -35.14 -5.75 36.57
C PHE A 259 -34.66 -4.33 36.82
N ASP A 260 -33.36 -4.18 37.01
CA ASP A 260 -32.66 -2.91 37.09
C ASP A 260 -32.46 -2.30 35.69
N LEU A 261 -32.21 -3.14 34.68
CA LEU A 261 -31.91 -2.69 33.33
C LEU A 261 -32.58 -3.55 32.24
N VAL A 262 -33.13 -2.89 31.23
CA VAL A 262 -33.45 -3.51 29.93
C VAL A 262 -32.58 -2.90 28.84
N ILE A 263 -32.07 -3.75 27.95
CA ILE A 263 -31.29 -3.35 26.78
C ILE A 263 -32.01 -3.86 25.55
N PHE A 264 -32.35 -2.97 24.62
CA PHE A 264 -32.76 -3.36 23.28
C PHE A 264 -31.55 -3.26 22.36
N ASP A 265 -31.20 -4.38 21.74
CA ASP A 265 -30.23 -4.46 20.65
C ASP A 265 -30.99 -4.50 19.33
N GLU A 266 -30.40 -3.95 18.26
CA GLU A 266 -31.06 -3.75 16.96
C GLU A 266 -32.41 -3.00 17.06
N ALA A 267 -32.46 -1.99 17.93
CA ALA A 267 -33.68 -1.26 18.25
C ALA A 267 -34.31 -0.49 17.08
N SER A 268 -33.57 -0.26 15.99
CA SER A 268 -34.12 0.28 14.74
C SER A 268 -35.12 -0.67 14.07
N GLN A 269 -35.12 -1.96 14.43
CA GLN A 269 -36.05 -2.97 13.92
C GLN A 269 -37.13 -3.36 14.94
N LEU A 270 -37.26 -2.62 16.05
CA LEU A 270 -38.20 -2.94 17.12
C LEU A 270 -39.33 -1.89 17.19
N PRO A 271 -40.60 -2.27 16.92
CA PRO A 271 -41.74 -1.39 17.11
C PRO A 271 -41.93 -1.00 18.60
N PRO A 272 -42.30 0.25 18.90
CA PRO A 272 -42.54 0.73 20.25
C PRO A 272 -43.56 -0.13 21.02
N GLU A 273 -44.65 -0.54 20.39
CA GLU A 273 -45.74 -1.33 21.01
C GLU A 273 -45.26 -2.68 21.56
N ASP A 274 -44.30 -3.30 20.89
CA ASP A 274 -43.69 -4.55 21.34
C ASP A 274 -42.72 -4.31 22.50
N ALA A 275 -42.03 -3.17 22.50
CA ALA A 275 -41.05 -2.80 23.51
C ALA A 275 -41.67 -2.36 24.85
N VAL A 276 -42.83 -1.68 24.84
CA VAL A 276 -43.47 -1.11 26.05
C VAL A 276 -43.60 -2.14 27.18
N GLY A 277 -43.95 -3.38 26.83
CA GLY A 277 -44.14 -4.47 27.80
C GLY A 277 -42.86 -4.85 28.55
N ALA A 278 -41.68 -4.67 27.94
CA ALA A 278 -40.40 -4.89 28.57
C ALA A 278 -39.90 -3.64 29.32
N VAL A 279 -40.10 -2.45 28.75
CA VAL A 279 -39.74 -1.16 29.37
C VAL A 279 -40.41 -1.01 30.74
N GLY A 280 -41.71 -1.30 30.85
CA GLY A 280 -42.45 -1.20 32.11
C GLY A 280 -42.01 -2.16 33.22
N ARG A 281 -41.01 -3.03 32.98
CA ARG A 281 -40.52 -4.05 33.92
C ARG A 281 -39.11 -3.78 34.42
N ALA A 282 -38.47 -2.73 33.94
CA ALA A 282 -37.13 -2.33 34.31
C ALA A 282 -37.10 -0.91 34.87
N GLU A 283 -36.08 -0.60 35.69
CA GLU A 283 -35.85 0.75 36.21
C GLU A 283 -35.12 1.63 35.20
N GLN A 284 -34.22 1.04 34.41
CA GLN A 284 -33.41 1.72 33.40
C GLN A 284 -33.58 1.06 32.03
N LEU A 285 -33.42 1.87 30.99
CA LEU A 285 -33.51 1.45 29.59
C LEU A 285 -32.29 1.93 28.82
N VAL A 286 -31.70 1.04 28.05
CA VAL A 286 -30.68 1.33 27.04
C VAL A 286 -31.18 0.86 25.69
N VAL A 287 -31.16 1.76 24.70
CA VAL A 287 -31.58 1.49 23.33
C VAL A 287 -30.33 1.53 22.45
N VAL A 288 -30.03 0.42 21.79
CA VAL A 288 -28.88 0.27 20.89
C VAL A 288 -29.40 -0.11 19.51
N GLY A 289 -28.98 0.64 18.50
CA GLY A 289 -29.35 0.40 17.11
C GLY A 289 -28.72 1.44 16.20
N ASP A 290 -29.05 1.36 14.92
CA ASP A 290 -28.57 2.29 13.90
C ASP A 290 -29.76 2.91 13.16
N PRO A 291 -29.99 4.24 13.28
CA PRO A 291 -31.12 4.90 12.63
C PRO A 291 -30.97 4.96 11.09
N LYS A 292 -29.84 4.50 10.53
CA LYS A 292 -29.62 4.39 9.09
C LYS A 292 -29.85 2.98 8.54
N GLN A 293 -30.17 2.02 9.41
CA GLN A 293 -30.57 0.67 8.99
C GLN A 293 -32.07 0.59 8.72
N LEU A 294 -32.51 -0.55 8.20
CA LEU A 294 -33.91 -0.77 7.84
C LEU A 294 -34.83 -0.62 9.07
N PRO A 295 -35.95 0.10 8.92
CA PRO A 295 -36.98 0.18 9.95
C PRO A 295 -37.71 -1.18 10.10
N PRO A 296 -38.52 -1.35 11.16
CA PRO A 296 -39.35 -2.53 11.31
C PRO A 296 -40.35 -2.61 10.15
N THR A 297 -40.28 -3.71 9.40
CA THR A 297 -41.13 -3.96 8.22
C THR A 297 -42.09 -5.11 8.48
N ASN A 298 -43.35 -4.92 8.09
CA ASN A 298 -44.41 -5.93 8.19
C ASN A 298 -44.28 -7.11 7.21
N PHE A 299 -43.09 -7.31 6.63
CA PHE A 299 -42.83 -8.31 5.59
C PHE A 299 -43.33 -9.71 5.95
N PHE A 300 -43.02 -10.18 7.16
CA PHE A 300 -43.41 -11.51 7.62
C PHE A 300 -44.91 -11.64 7.91
N LEU A 301 -45.55 -10.59 8.43
CA LEU A 301 -46.99 -10.58 8.72
C LEU A 301 -47.82 -10.60 7.44
N VAL A 302 -47.35 -9.91 6.41
CA VAL A 302 -47.95 -9.90 5.08
C VAL A 302 -47.73 -11.24 4.37
N ASN A 303 -46.51 -11.78 4.38
CA ASN A 303 -46.22 -13.08 3.75
C ASN A 303 -46.92 -14.26 4.43
N SER A 304 -47.18 -14.16 5.74
CA SER A 304 -47.96 -15.17 6.48
C SER A 304 -49.49 -15.00 6.34
N GLY A 305 -49.94 -14.00 5.57
CA GLY A 305 -51.36 -13.71 5.35
C GLY A 305 -52.09 -13.21 6.59
N GLN A 306 -51.38 -12.78 7.62
CA GLN A 306 -51.96 -12.21 8.84
C GLN A 306 -52.39 -10.76 8.64
N VAL A 307 -51.74 -10.05 7.71
CA VAL A 307 -52.05 -8.66 7.35
C VAL A 307 -52.14 -8.56 5.82
N ASN A 308 -53.19 -7.92 5.31
CA ASN A 308 -53.30 -7.62 3.89
C ASN A 308 -52.44 -6.39 3.58
N ALA A 309 -51.39 -6.54 2.76
CA ALA A 309 -50.66 -5.41 2.22
C ALA A 309 -51.46 -4.73 1.10
N THR A 310 -51.38 -3.41 1.04
CA THR A 310 -51.74 -2.64 -0.16
C THR A 310 -50.83 -3.04 -1.30
N LEU A 311 -51.38 -3.32 -2.47
CA LEU A 311 -50.60 -3.65 -3.66
C LEU A 311 -50.27 -2.34 -4.40
N ALA A 312 -49.02 -2.19 -4.83
CA ALA A 312 -48.63 -1.17 -5.80
C ALA A 312 -49.27 -1.46 -7.17
N ASP A 313 -49.18 -0.50 -8.09
CA ASP A 313 -49.77 -0.57 -9.45
C ASP A 313 -49.27 -1.77 -10.27
N ASP A 314 -48.09 -2.32 -9.94
CA ASP A 314 -47.50 -3.50 -10.57
C ASP A 314 -47.84 -4.83 -9.85
N GLY A 315 -48.71 -4.77 -8.83
CA GLY A 315 -49.13 -5.92 -8.04
C GLY A 315 -48.11 -6.37 -6.99
N THR A 316 -47.11 -5.54 -6.66
CA THR A 316 -46.17 -5.81 -5.56
C THR A 316 -46.76 -5.40 -4.20
N PRO A 317 -46.60 -6.19 -3.13
CA PRO A 317 -47.03 -5.78 -1.78
C PRO A 317 -46.21 -4.58 -1.30
N MET A 318 -46.89 -3.48 -0.97
CA MET A 318 -46.29 -2.36 -0.25
C MET A 318 -46.26 -2.68 1.23
N TYR A 319 -45.08 -2.53 1.82
CA TYR A 319 -44.87 -2.62 3.25
C TYR A 319 -44.83 -1.19 3.80
N GLU A 320 -45.74 -0.85 4.70
CA GLU A 320 -45.63 0.40 5.45
C GLU A 320 -44.53 0.23 6.49
N ASP A 321 -43.55 1.12 6.46
CA ASP A 321 -42.55 1.25 7.51
C ASP A 321 -43.24 1.75 8.78
N SER A 322 -42.97 1.08 9.89
CA SER A 322 -43.42 1.53 11.23
C SER A 322 -42.30 2.30 11.92
N GLU A 323 -42.65 3.25 12.78
CA GLU A 323 -41.65 3.93 13.61
C GLU A 323 -41.01 2.93 14.58
N SER A 324 -39.71 3.05 14.80
CA SER A 324 -38.96 2.22 15.74
C SER A 324 -38.82 2.87 17.11
N ILE A 325 -38.65 2.07 18.17
CA ILE A 325 -38.36 2.62 19.51
C ILE A 325 -37.07 3.45 19.52
N LEU A 326 -36.11 3.17 18.62
CA LEU A 326 -34.91 3.99 18.48
C LEU A 326 -35.25 5.41 18.04
N GLU A 327 -36.09 5.55 17.01
CA GLU A 327 -36.51 6.85 16.49
C GLU A 327 -37.32 7.64 17.52
N ASP A 328 -38.24 6.98 18.24
CA ASP A 328 -39.01 7.59 19.34
C ASP A 328 -38.10 8.19 20.41
N PHE A 329 -37.10 7.43 20.86
CA PHE A 329 -36.17 7.90 21.88
C PHE A 329 -35.27 9.02 21.37
N MET A 330 -34.90 8.97 20.09
CA MET A 330 -34.15 10.05 19.45
C MET A 330 -34.97 11.33 19.36
N ALA A 331 -36.24 11.22 18.94
CA ALA A 331 -37.19 12.33 18.83
C ALA A 331 -37.53 12.95 20.21
N ALA A 332 -37.58 12.12 21.25
CA ALA A 332 -37.77 12.57 22.64
C ALA A 332 -36.55 13.32 23.23
N GLY A 333 -35.43 13.38 22.51
CA GLY A 333 -34.22 14.07 22.97
C GLY A 333 -33.45 13.32 24.04
N ALA A 334 -33.54 11.97 24.05
CA ALA A 334 -32.75 11.15 24.96
C ALA A 334 -31.23 11.37 24.74
N ALA A 335 -30.44 11.17 25.79
CA ALA A 335 -28.99 11.24 25.69
C ALA A 335 -28.46 10.14 24.73
N GLN A 336 -27.66 10.53 23.74
CA GLN A 336 -27.17 9.65 22.69
C GLN A 336 -25.64 9.61 22.66
N SER A 337 -25.10 8.47 22.24
CA SER A 337 -23.66 8.30 21.99
C SER A 337 -23.46 7.44 20.76
N ARG A 338 -22.68 7.95 19.82
CA ARG A 338 -22.42 7.30 18.53
C ARG A 338 -21.09 6.55 18.57
N LEU A 339 -21.12 5.28 18.16
CA LEU A 339 -19.90 4.48 17.97
C LEU A 339 -19.27 4.88 16.63
N LYS A 340 -18.03 5.40 16.68
CA LYS A 340 -17.35 5.93 15.48
C LYS A 340 -16.45 4.94 14.78
N TRP A 341 -15.97 3.91 15.47
CA TRP A 341 -15.01 2.98 14.88
C TRP A 341 -15.70 1.87 14.09
N HIS A 342 -15.31 1.73 12.82
CA HIS A 342 -15.77 0.66 11.94
C HIS A 342 -14.74 -0.45 11.82
N TYR A 343 -15.04 -1.60 12.40
CA TYR A 343 -14.13 -2.75 12.46
C TYR A 343 -14.39 -3.82 11.39
N ARG A 344 -15.46 -3.69 10.60
CA ARG A 344 -15.93 -4.77 9.70
C ARG A 344 -15.25 -4.75 8.34
N SER A 345 -14.99 -3.58 7.77
CA SER A 345 -14.43 -3.48 6.42
C SER A 345 -12.92 -3.65 6.45
N THR A 346 -12.42 -4.62 5.69
CA THR A 346 -10.98 -4.87 5.49
C THR A 346 -10.30 -3.81 4.62
N HIS A 347 -11.09 -3.11 3.79
CA HIS A 347 -10.65 -2.00 2.97
C HIS A 347 -11.61 -0.82 3.12
N GLU A 348 -11.07 0.40 3.20
CA GLU A 348 -11.83 1.62 3.45
C GLU A 348 -12.93 1.86 2.41
N SER A 349 -12.63 1.61 1.12
CA SER A 349 -13.59 1.79 0.03
C SER A 349 -14.92 1.04 0.19
N LEU A 350 -14.96 -0.04 0.98
CA LEU A 350 -16.18 -0.80 1.24
C LEU A 350 -17.18 -0.05 2.12
N ILE A 351 -16.70 0.89 2.95
CA ILE A 351 -17.56 1.71 3.82
C ILE A 351 -17.56 3.18 3.41
N THR A 352 -16.58 3.66 2.62
CA THR A 352 -16.50 5.09 2.22
C THR A 352 -17.83 5.63 1.68
N PHE A 353 -18.49 4.91 0.78
CA PHE A 353 -19.78 5.34 0.24
C PHE A 353 -20.82 5.54 1.36
N SER A 354 -21.00 4.52 2.21
CA SER A 354 -21.95 4.63 3.32
C SER A 354 -21.55 5.67 4.35
N ASN A 355 -20.24 5.80 4.63
CA ASN A 355 -19.71 6.77 5.58
C ASN A 355 -20.06 8.19 5.16
N VAL A 356 -19.84 8.52 3.88
CA VAL A 356 -20.13 9.86 3.34
C VAL A 356 -21.65 10.11 3.25
N ASN A 357 -22.43 9.14 2.75
CA ASN A 357 -23.84 9.38 2.43
C ASN A 357 -24.79 9.23 3.62
N PHE A 358 -24.49 8.35 4.58
CA PHE A 358 -25.39 8.06 5.71
C PHE A 358 -24.83 8.49 7.05
N TYR A 359 -23.53 8.73 7.14
CA TYR A 359 -22.84 8.87 8.42
C TYR A 359 -21.96 10.13 8.52
N ASP A 360 -22.11 11.09 7.61
CA ASP A 360 -21.44 12.41 7.60
C ASP A 360 -19.90 12.35 7.55
N GLY A 361 -19.33 11.20 7.16
CA GLY A 361 -17.89 10.97 7.21
C GLY A 361 -17.32 10.80 8.63
N ASP A 362 -18.16 10.60 9.65
CA ASP A 362 -17.75 10.55 11.06
C ASP A 362 -17.26 9.15 11.52
N LEU A 363 -17.30 8.13 10.64
CA LEU A 363 -16.76 6.81 10.96
C LEU A 363 -15.25 6.75 10.71
N TYR A 364 -14.51 6.25 11.71
CA TYR A 364 -13.09 5.94 11.62
C TYR A 364 -12.86 4.53 11.10
N THR A 365 -12.05 4.42 10.06
CA THR A 365 -11.62 3.16 9.45
C THR A 365 -10.14 2.92 9.65
N PHE A 366 -9.74 1.66 9.62
CA PHE A 366 -8.32 1.31 9.58
C PHE A 366 -7.82 1.38 8.14
N PRO A 367 -6.66 2.01 7.88
CA PRO A 367 -6.12 2.11 6.53
C PRO A 367 -5.76 0.70 6.02
N SER A 368 -6.13 0.40 4.78
CA SER A 368 -5.70 -0.83 4.13
C SER A 368 -4.25 -0.68 3.65
N ILE A 369 -3.48 -1.78 3.71
CA ILE A 369 -2.11 -1.84 3.17
C ILE A 369 -2.16 -1.74 1.64
N GLU A 370 -3.23 -2.25 1.02
CA GLU A 370 -3.46 -2.14 -0.41
C GLU A 370 -4.25 -0.88 -0.71
N THR A 371 -3.63 0.05 -1.44
CA THR A 371 -4.29 1.30 -1.86
C THR A 371 -5.06 1.15 -3.18
N GLY A 372 -5.02 -0.02 -3.81
CA GLY A 372 -5.68 -0.31 -5.09
C GLY A 372 -6.99 -1.08 -4.91
N THR A 373 -8.06 -0.64 -5.58
CA THR A 373 -9.40 -1.26 -5.52
C THR A 373 -9.55 -2.55 -6.34
N ILE A 374 -8.51 -2.98 -7.06
CA ILE A 374 -8.60 -4.03 -8.09
C ILE A 374 -8.83 -5.44 -7.50
N LYS A 375 -8.52 -5.67 -6.21
CA LYS A 375 -8.68 -7.02 -5.61
C LYS A 375 -9.46 -7.05 -4.31
N ASN A 376 -9.33 -6.03 -3.46
CA ASN A 376 -9.84 -6.08 -2.08
C ASN A 376 -10.87 -4.98 -1.75
N GLY A 377 -11.51 -4.37 -2.76
CA GLY A 377 -12.47 -3.27 -2.57
C GLY A 377 -13.71 -3.36 -3.47
N LEU A 378 -14.52 -2.29 -3.46
CA LEU A 378 -15.72 -2.18 -4.29
C LEU A 378 -15.38 -2.03 -5.79
N GLN A 379 -16.07 -2.79 -6.64
CA GLN A 379 -15.98 -2.68 -8.09
C GLN A 379 -17.38 -2.52 -8.68
N PHE A 380 -17.50 -1.59 -9.62
CA PHE A 380 -18.71 -1.40 -10.41
C PHE A 380 -18.52 -2.04 -11.78
N GLU A 381 -19.45 -2.92 -12.16
CA GLU A 381 -19.47 -3.53 -13.49
C GLU A 381 -20.76 -3.16 -14.21
N PHE A 382 -20.62 -2.48 -15.34
CA PHE A 382 -21.77 -2.12 -16.17
C PHE A 382 -22.13 -3.27 -17.13
N VAL A 383 -23.34 -3.81 -17.00
CA VAL A 383 -23.86 -4.87 -17.88
C VAL A 383 -24.62 -4.23 -19.04
N GLN A 384 -23.93 -4.02 -20.17
CA GLN A 384 -24.43 -3.24 -21.32
C GLN A 384 -25.79 -3.69 -21.89
N ASN A 385 -26.12 -4.98 -21.77
CA ASN A 385 -27.36 -5.56 -22.30
C ASN A 385 -28.36 -5.95 -21.20
N GLY A 386 -28.23 -5.43 -19.98
CA GLY A 386 -29.20 -5.69 -18.91
C GLY A 386 -30.61 -5.26 -19.33
N VAL A 387 -31.61 -6.14 -19.14
CA VAL A 387 -33.01 -5.84 -19.45
C VAL A 387 -33.85 -6.09 -18.21
N TYR A 388 -34.56 -5.06 -17.75
CA TYR A 388 -35.52 -5.18 -16.66
C TYR A 388 -36.85 -5.73 -17.18
N GLU A 389 -37.18 -6.96 -16.80
CA GLU A 389 -38.39 -7.70 -17.21
C GLU A 389 -39.60 -7.42 -16.30
N GLY A 390 -39.45 -6.56 -15.29
CA GLY A 390 -40.46 -6.33 -14.24
C GLY A 390 -40.33 -7.29 -13.05
N LYS A 391 -40.98 -6.97 -11.91
CA LYS A 391 -40.91 -7.75 -10.66
C LYS A 391 -39.48 -7.97 -10.12
N GLY A 392 -38.55 -7.03 -10.36
CA GLY A 392 -37.16 -7.18 -9.91
C GLY A 392 -36.30 -8.11 -10.77
N LEU A 393 -36.77 -8.56 -11.95
CA LEU A 393 -36.06 -9.56 -12.76
C LEU A 393 -35.21 -8.92 -13.85
N ASN A 394 -33.92 -9.27 -13.89
CA ASN A 394 -33.01 -9.02 -15.00
C ASN A 394 -32.14 -10.26 -15.21
N GLN A 395 -32.53 -11.12 -16.16
CA GLN A 395 -31.86 -12.42 -16.35
C GLN A 395 -30.41 -12.29 -16.81
N ILE A 396 -30.10 -11.22 -17.54
CA ILE A 396 -28.76 -10.99 -18.10
C ILE A 396 -27.79 -10.61 -16.98
N GLU A 397 -28.21 -9.72 -16.08
CA GLU A 397 -27.46 -9.43 -14.85
C GLU A 397 -27.34 -10.65 -13.94
N ALA A 398 -28.44 -11.36 -13.69
CA ALA A 398 -28.43 -12.56 -12.85
C ALA A 398 -27.44 -13.62 -13.35
N ARG A 399 -27.38 -13.81 -14.68
CA ARG A 399 -26.40 -14.71 -15.30
C ARG A 399 -24.97 -14.19 -15.15
N ARG A 400 -24.74 -12.89 -15.31
CA ARG A 400 -23.42 -12.29 -15.12
C ARG A 400 -22.92 -12.42 -13.67
N VAL A 401 -23.81 -12.27 -12.69
CA VAL A 401 -23.54 -12.51 -11.27
C VAL A 401 -23.21 -13.98 -11.03
N ALA A 402 -23.99 -14.91 -11.60
CA ALA A 402 -23.70 -16.34 -11.50
C ALA A 402 -22.33 -16.70 -12.08
N ASP A 403 -21.98 -16.15 -13.25
CA ASP A 403 -20.67 -16.34 -13.88
C ASP A 403 -19.54 -15.79 -12.99
N ALA A 404 -19.74 -14.62 -12.36
CA ALA A 404 -18.77 -14.04 -11.41
C ALA A 404 -18.56 -14.94 -10.18
N VAL A 405 -19.64 -15.46 -9.60
CA VAL A 405 -19.58 -16.36 -8.45
C VAL A 405 -18.86 -17.66 -8.81
N VAL A 406 -19.11 -18.22 -9.99
CA VAL A 406 -18.40 -19.42 -10.47
C VAL A 406 -16.92 -19.13 -10.70
N ALA A 407 -16.58 -17.99 -11.30
CA ALA A 407 -15.19 -17.58 -11.51
C ALA A 407 -14.45 -17.43 -10.17
N PHE A 408 -15.07 -16.74 -9.21
CA PHE A 408 -14.54 -16.59 -7.86
C PHE A 408 -14.32 -17.95 -7.17
N ALA A 409 -15.31 -18.85 -7.24
CA ALA A 409 -15.20 -20.19 -6.65
C ALA A 409 -14.04 -21.00 -7.25
N LYS A 410 -13.84 -20.94 -8.58
CA LYS A 410 -12.71 -21.59 -9.25
C LYS A 410 -11.37 -21.03 -8.78
N GLU A 411 -11.24 -19.70 -8.71
CA GLU A 411 -10.02 -19.06 -8.20
C GLU A 411 -9.71 -19.50 -6.76
N GLN A 412 -10.72 -19.61 -5.89
CA GLN A 412 -10.52 -20.08 -4.52
C GLN A 412 -10.05 -21.54 -4.47
N LEU A 413 -10.53 -22.42 -5.35
CA LEU A 413 -10.04 -23.80 -5.46
C LEU A 413 -8.58 -23.83 -5.91
N ASP A 414 -8.22 -23.06 -6.94
CA ASP A 414 -6.83 -22.98 -7.42
C ASP A 414 -5.89 -22.45 -6.32
N ARG A 415 -6.34 -21.49 -5.51
CA ARG A 415 -5.60 -20.97 -4.35
C ARG A 415 -5.38 -22.05 -3.29
N GLN A 416 -6.41 -22.85 -3.01
CA GLN A 416 -6.32 -23.97 -2.08
C GLN A 416 -5.30 -25.01 -2.56
N GLU A 417 -5.26 -25.32 -3.86
CA GLU A 417 -4.28 -26.23 -4.45
C GLU A 417 -2.84 -25.68 -4.36
N ARG A 418 -2.67 -24.35 -4.42
CA ARG A 418 -1.38 -23.67 -4.18
C ARG A 418 -0.99 -23.57 -2.70
N GLY A 419 -1.84 -24.03 -1.77
CA GLY A 419 -1.61 -23.91 -0.33
C GLY A 419 -1.83 -22.49 0.22
N GLU A 420 -2.48 -21.62 -0.53
CA GLU A 420 -2.84 -20.27 -0.09
C GLU A 420 -4.12 -20.29 0.77
N LYS A 421 -4.27 -19.27 1.64
CA LYS A 421 -5.47 -19.12 2.47
C LYS A 421 -6.68 -18.75 1.60
N VAL A 422 -7.66 -19.64 1.52
CA VAL A 422 -8.95 -19.42 0.84
C VAL A 422 -9.68 -18.23 1.47
N GLN A 423 -10.23 -17.35 0.63
CA GLN A 423 -11.13 -16.28 1.07
C GLN A 423 -12.55 -16.83 1.13
N SER A 424 -13.21 -16.69 2.28
CA SER A 424 -14.63 -17.03 2.39
C SER A 424 -15.50 -15.93 1.77
N GLY A 425 -16.69 -16.28 1.25
CA GLY A 425 -17.65 -15.28 0.73
C GLY A 425 -18.10 -14.24 1.79
N GLY A 426 -17.85 -14.50 3.08
CA GLY A 426 -18.05 -13.52 4.16
C GLY A 426 -16.90 -12.50 4.30
N GLU A 427 -15.67 -12.87 3.95
CA GLU A 427 -14.49 -11.98 3.94
C GLU A 427 -14.38 -11.23 2.60
N ALA A 428 -14.83 -11.85 1.51
CA ALA A 428 -14.94 -11.26 0.18
C ALA A 428 -16.37 -10.77 -0.08
N ARG A 429 -16.90 -9.83 0.72
CA ARG A 429 -18.17 -9.16 0.41
C ARG A 429 -18.05 -8.34 -0.88
N GLN A 430 -18.01 -9.02 -2.03
CA GLN A 430 -18.57 -8.55 -3.27
C GLN A 430 -20.09 -8.50 -3.05
N GLY A 431 -20.55 -7.43 -2.41
CA GLY A 431 -21.96 -7.10 -2.44
C GLY A 431 -22.30 -6.80 -3.89
N PHE A 432 -22.89 -7.76 -4.60
CA PHE A 432 -23.56 -7.47 -5.86
C PHE A 432 -24.80 -6.66 -5.50
N VAL A 433 -24.66 -5.34 -5.50
CA VAL A 433 -25.79 -4.42 -5.34
C VAL A 433 -26.39 -4.25 -6.73
N GLN A 434 -27.56 -4.85 -6.93
CA GLN A 434 -28.39 -4.60 -8.09
C GLN A 434 -28.92 -3.16 -7.94
N CYS A 435 -28.62 -2.28 -8.91
CA CYS A 435 -29.20 -0.94 -8.97
C CYS A 435 -30.54 -0.97 -9.69
#